data_AF-A0A9E2ZW08-F1
#
_entry.id   AF-A0A9E2ZW08-F1
#
_cell.length_a   1.000
_cell.length_b   1.000
_cell.length_c   1.000
_cell.angle_alpha   90.00
_cell.angle_beta   90.00
_cell.angle_gamma   90.00
#
_symmetry.space_group_name_H-M   'P 1'
#
loop_
_entity.id
_entity.type
_entity.pdbx_description
1 polymer ?
#
loop_
_entity_poly.entity_id
_entity_poly.type
_entity_poly.pdbx_seq_one_letter_code
_entity_poly.pdbx_strand_id
1 'polypeptide(L)'
;MSDVVTRLRYQGPPEPAVADASLIAESLRVPERFALIFDRHGEAIHGYVARRLGPDAADDLAAETFLLAFQRRDGYDTRQDPGPSSRKPNRCGCRSTAPNPACST
;
A
#
# COMPACT_ATOMS: atom_id res chain seq x y z
N MET A 1 -17.59 13.78 -11.63
CA MET A 1 -16.21 14.32 -11.73
C MET A 1 -15.26 13.48 -10.89
N SER A 2 -15.23 12.16 -11.13
CA SER A 2 -14.43 11.18 -10.39
C SER A 2 -13.97 10.10 -11.39
N ASP A 3 -13.18 10.45 -12.40
CA ASP A 3 -12.70 9.44 -13.37
C ASP A 3 -11.40 9.81 -14.10
N VAL A 4 -10.52 10.55 -13.40
CA VAL A 4 -9.16 10.84 -13.90
C VAL A 4 -8.08 10.35 -12.92
N VAL A 5 -8.37 10.31 -11.62
CA VAL A 5 -7.42 9.83 -10.59
C VAL A 5 -7.20 8.30 -10.66
N THR A 6 -8.19 7.53 -11.16
CA THR A 6 -8.07 6.06 -11.28
C THR A 6 -7.17 5.62 -12.45
N ARG A 7 -6.89 6.49 -13.43
CA ARG A 7 -6.17 6.12 -14.67
C ARG A 7 -4.69 6.48 -14.72
N LEU A 8 -4.12 7.07 -13.68
CA LEU A 8 -2.67 7.20 -13.51
C LEU A 8 -2.05 6.02 -12.75
N ARG A 9 -2.74 4.87 -12.73
CA ARG A 9 -2.08 3.61 -12.42
C ARG A 9 -1.13 3.31 -13.57
N TYR A 10 0.15 3.56 -13.36
CA TYR A 10 1.25 2.98 -14.12
C TYR A 10 0.94 1.51 -14.42
N GLN A 11 0.48 1.20 -15.64
CA GLN A 11 0.33 -0.15 -16.18
C GLN A 11 1.53 -0.44 -17.08
N GLY A 12 2.72 -0.50 -16.48
CA GLY A 12 3.86 -1.22 -17.08
C GLY A 12 3.71 -2.73 -16.86
N PRO A 13 4.47 -3.57 -17.58
CA PRO A 13 4.55 -5.01 -17.29
C PRO A 13 4.83 -5.23 -15.79
N PRO A 14 4.40 -6.35 -15.19
CA PRO A 14 4.69 -6.65 -13.78
C PRO A 14 6.19 -6.91 -13.63
N GLU A 15 6.96 -5.83 -13.62
CA GLU A 15 8.33 -5.79 -13.14
C GLU A 15 8.31 -6.45 -11.76
N PRO A 16 9.31 -7.29 -11.43
CA PRO A 16 9.39 -7.94 -10.13
C PRO A 16 9.13 -6.90 -9.06
N ALA A 17 8.12 -7.13 -8.23
CA ALA A 17 7.61 -6.13 -7.29
C ALA A 17 8.78 -5.57 -6.48
N VAL A 18 9.23 -4.37 -6.86
CA VAL A 18 10.43 -3.75 -6.29
C VAL A 18 10.21 -3.66 -4.79
N ALA A 19 11.14 -4.21 -4.00
CA ALA A 19 11.04 -4.20 -2.54
C ALA A 19 10.92 -2.77 -2.00
N ASP A 20 10.18 -2.59 -0.91
CA ASP A 20 9.97 -1.25 -0.35
C ASP A 20 11.30 -0.65 0.13
N ALA A 21 12.19 -1.48 0.68
CA ALA A 21 13.55 -1.09 1.04
C ALA A 21 14.35 -0.51 -0.15
N SER A 22 14.21 -1.09 -1.34
CA SER A 22 14.90 -0.59 -2.54
C SER A 22 14.36 0.77 -2.95
N LEU A 23 13.04 0.95 -2.95
CA LEU A 23 12.41 2.23 -3.26
C LEU A 23 12.79 3.32 -2.25
N ILE A 24 12.84 2.97 -0.96
CA ILE A 24 13.27 3.87 0.10
C ILE A 24 14.74 4.28 -0.10
N ALA A 25 15.63 3.33 -0.36
CA ALA A 25 17.05 3.61 -0.59
C ALA A 25 17.27 4.47 -1.85
N GLU A 26 16.57 4.19 -2.94
CA GLU A 26 16.64 4.99 -4.16
C GLU A 26 16.10 6.41 -3.95
N SER A 27 15.08 6.58 -3.10
CA SER A 27 14.47 7.88 -2.83
C SER A 27 15.36 8.88 -2.11
N LEU A 28 16.52 8.45 -1.59
CA LEU A 28 17.56 9.35 -1.12
C LEU A 28 18.17 10.19 -2.25
N ARG A 29 18.23 9.63 -3.46
CA ARG A 29 18.75 10.30 -4.67
C ARG A 29 17.64 10.77 -5.61
N VAL A 30 16.53 10.04 -5.66
CA VAL A 30 15.39 10.30 -6.55
C VAL A 30 14.12 10.38 -5.70
N PRO A 31 13.81 11.54 -5.09
CA PRO A 31 12.68 11.72 -4.19
C PRO A 31 11.35 11.11 -4.67
N GLU A 32 11.09 11.16 -5.97
CA GLU A 32 9.89 10.66 -6.63
C GLU A 32 9.71 9.14 -6.46
N ARG A 33 10.79 8.37 -6.24
CA ARG A 33 10.71 6.93 -5.94
C ARG A 33 9.92 6.65 -4.65
N PHE A 34 9.89 7.60 -3.71
CA PHE A 34 9.10 7.46 -2.49
C PHE A 34 7.58 7.49 -2.75
N ALA A 35 7.12 8.12 -3.84
CA ALA A 35 5.70 8.16 -4.17
C ALA A 35 5.11 6.75 -4.36
N LEU A 36 5.91 5.80 -4.82
CA LEU A 36 5.49 4.39 -4.95
C LEU A 36 5.22 3.73 -3.59
N ILE A 37 5.85 4.19 -2.50
CA ILE A 37 5.54 3.75 -1.13
C ILE A 37 4.19 4.31 -0.69
N PHE A 38 3.94 5.60 -1.00
CA PHE A 38 2.63 6.22 -0.76
C PHE A 38 1.52 5.48 -1.51
N ASP A 39 1.69 5.22 -2.80
CA ASP A 39 0.68 4.53 -3.62
C ASP A 39 0.34 3.12 -3.07
N ARG A 40 1.32 2.43 -2.50
CA ARG A 40 1.15 1.08 -1.94
C ARG A 40 0.50 1.06 -0.57
N HIS A 41 0.80 2.03 0.28
CA HIS A 41 0.43 2.00 1.71
C HIS A 41 -0.59 3.06 2.11
N GLY A 42 -0.81 4.08 1.28
CA GLY A 42 -1.63 5.25 1.59
C GLY A 42 -3.04 4.88 2.00
N GLU A 43 -3.73 4.09 1.19
CA GLU A 43 -5.10 3.64 1.47
C GLU A 43 -5.19 2.80 2.76
N ALA A 44 -4.21 1.91 2.99
CA ALA A 44 -4.20 1.06 4.17
C ALA A 44 -3.95 1.86 5.46
N ILE A 45 -3.01 2.81 5.45
CA ILE A 45 -2.71 3.67 6.59
C ILE A 45 -3.89 4.62 6.85
N HIS A 46 -4.40 5.29 5.82
CA HIS A 46 -5.57 6.16 5.94
C HIS A 46 -6.77 5.38 6.51
N GLY A 47 -7.07 4.20 5.96
CA GLY A 47 -8.15 3.34 6.45
C GLY A 47 -7.97 2.88 7.90
N TYR A 48 -6.73 2.61 8.33
CA TYR A 48 -6.43 2.31 9.73
C TYR A 48 -6.69 3.51 10.64
N VAL A 49 -6.22 4.69 10.25
CA VAL A 49 -6.42 5.92 11.03
C VAL A 49 -7.90 6.26 11.13
N ALA A 50 -8.62 6.26 10.00
CA ALA A 50 -10.05 6.54 9.95
C ALA A 50 -10.86 5.63 10.89
N ARG A 51 -10.50 4.34 10.95
CA ARG A 51 -11.14 3.37 11.84
C ARG A 51 -10.84 3.60 13.32
N ARG A 52 -9.73 4.24 13.65
CA ARG A 52 -9.27 4.40 15.04
C ARG A 52 -9.56 5.77 15.63
N LEU A 53 -9.52 6.83 14.80
CA LEU A 53 -9.61 8.23 15.22
C LEU A 53 -10.69 9.02 14.48
N GLY A 54 -11.40 8.38 13.54
CA GLY A 54 -12.43 9.01 12.73
C GLY A 54 -11.91 9.51 11.37
N PRO A 55 -12.80 9.68 10.39
CA PRO A 55 -12.43 10.08 9.03
C PRO A 55 -11.87 11.50 8.96
N ASP A 56 -12.35 12.42 9.81
CA ASP A 56 -11.96 13.83 9.77
C ASP A 56 -10.46 14.05 10.05
N ALA A 57 -9.83 13.17 10.84
CA ALA A 57 -8.41 13.24 11.14
C ALA A 57 -7.53 12.37 10.23
N ALA A 58 -8.13 11.58 9.33
CA ALA A 58 -7.43 10.51 8.62
C ALA A 58 -6.49 11.03 7.53
N ASP A 59 -6.92 12.04 6.77
CA ASP A 59 -6.10 12.64 5.70
C ASP A 59 -4.85 13.32 6.28
N ASP A 60 -5.02 14.17 7.29
CA ASP A 60 -3.92 14.93 7.91
C ASP A 60 -2.90 14.01 8.57
N LEU A 61 -3.35 13.02 9.35
CA LEU A 61 -2.44 12.09 10.03
C LEU A 61 -1.75 11.14 9.05
N ALA A 62 -2.43 10.73 7.97
CA ALA A 62 -1.79 9.95 6.92
C ALA A 62 -0.70 10.79 6.23
N ALA A 63 -1.01 12.02 5.85
CA ALA A 63 -0.05 12.95 5.25
C ALA A 63 1.16 13.20 6.16
N GLU A 64 0.92 13.47 7.45
CA GLU A 64 1.97 13.64 8.45
C GLU A 64 2.83 12.39 8.58
N THR A 65 2.22 11.21 8.62
CA THR A 65 2.94 9.93 8.68
C THR A 65 3.92 9.77 7.52
N PHE A 66 3.46 10.00 6.29
CA PHE A 66 4.31 9.89 5.11
C PHE A 66 5.36 11.01 5.03
N LEU A 67 5.05 12.21 5.51
CA LEU A 67 6.01 13.30 5.60
C LEU A 67 7.15 12.95 6.55
N LEU A 68 6.84 12.45 7.75
CA LEU A 68 7.84 11.99 8.72
C LEU A 68 8.65 10.81 8.18
N ALA A 69 8.00 9.86 7.52
CA ALA A 69 8.68 8.71 6.91
C ALA A 69 9.65 9.16 5.81
N PHE A 70 9.24 10.11 4.96
CA PHE A 70 10.11 10.68 3.94
C PHE A 70 11.31 11.39 4.58
N GLN A 71 11.11 12.21 5.62
CA GLN A 71 12.19 12.92 6.29
C GLN A 71 13.21 11.98 6.95
N ARG A 72 12.74 10.88 7.55
CA ARG A 72 13.58 9.93 8.32
C ARG A 72 14.16 8.77 7.52
N ARG A 73 13.98 8.79 6.19
CA ARG A 73 14.35 7.66 5.33
C ARG A 73 15.85 7.38 5.24
N ASP A 74 16.69 8.34 5.62
CA ASP A 74 18.15 8.18 5.69
C ASP A 74 18.60 7.14 6.72
N GLY A 75 17.86 7.00 7.82
CA GLY A 75 18.10 6.03 8.89
C GLY A 75 17.35 4.71 8.72
N TYR A 76 16.64 4.50 7.61
CA TYR A 76 15.88 3.28 7.39
C TYR A 76 16.79 2.07 7.13
N ASP A 77 16.76 1.08 8.01
CA ASP A 77 17.53 -0.17 7.83
C ASP A 77 16.82 -1.10 6.84
N THR A 78 17.36 -1.20 5.64
CA THR A 78 16.83 -2.03 4.55
C THR A 78 16.86 -3.53 4.85
N ARG A 79 17.62 -3.96 5.87
CA ARG A 79 17.65 -5.37 6.32
C ARG A 79 16.36 -5.80 7.02
N GLN A 80 15.52 -4.86 7.45
CA GLN A 80 14.23 -5.17 8.08
C GLN A 80 13.12 -5.44 7.06
N ASP A 81 13.32 -5.16 5.77
CA ASP A 81 12.33 -5.51 4.74
C ASP A 81 12.40 -7.03 4.49
N PRO A 82 11.34 -7.79 4.81
CA PRO A 82 11.36 -9.24 4.67
C PRO A 82 11.32 -9.71 3.20
N GLY A 83 11.45 -8.79 2.23
CA GLY A 83 11.57 -9.06 0.82
C GLY A 83 10.28 -9.62 0.20
N PRO A 84 10.21 -9.71 -1.13
CA PRO A 84 9.00 -10.18 -1.82
C PRO A 84 8.60 -11.63 -1.47
N SER A 85 9.53 -12.44 -0.95
CA SER A 85 9.29 -13.83 -0.55
C SER A 85 8.48 -14.00 0.74
N SER A 86 8.34 -12.96 1.57
CA SER A 86 7.63 -13.03 2.86
C SER A 86 6.22 -12.48 2.80
N ARG A 87 5.80 -11.92 1.66
CA ARG A 87 4.42 -11.50 1.42
C ARG A 87 3.59 -12.77 1.24
N LYS A 88 3.17 -13.36 2.38
CA LYS A 88 2.31 -14.54 2.42
C LYS A 88 1.17 -14.31 1.41
N PRO A 89 0.95 -15.20 0.42
CA PRO A 89 -0.18 -15.05 -0.46
C PRO A 89 -1.42 -14.97 0.42
N ASN A 90 -2.15 -13.88 0.24
CA ASN A 90 -3.39 -13.54 0.91
C ASN A 90 -4.22 -14.82 1.01
N ARG A 91 -4.54 -15.24 2.24
CA ARG A 91 -5.50 -16.32 2.51
C ARG A 91 -6.69 -16.09 1.58
N CYS A 92 -6.94 -17.03 0.65
CA CYS A 92 -8.18 -17.05 -0.12
C CYS A 92 -9.34 -16.89 0.86
N GLY A 93 -9.98 -15.73 0.83
CA GLY A 93 -11.20 -15.47 1.57
C GLY A 93 -12.29 -16.30 0.92
N CYS A 94 -12.51 -17.51 1.43
CA CYS A 94 -13.76 -18.21 1.20
C CYS A 94 -14.88 -17.38 1.85
N ARG A 95 -15.50 -16.50 1.06
CA ARG A 95 -16.79 -15.89 1.38
C ARG A 95 -17.77 -16.19 0.24
N SER A 96 -17.98 -17.49 -0.02
CA SER A 96 -19.11 -17.95 -0.82
C SER A 96 -20.34 -18.06 0.07
N THR A 97 -21.07 -16.97 0.26
CA THR A 97 -22.52 -17.02 0.54
C THR A 97 -23.23 -17.03 -0.80
N ALA A 98 -23.16 -18.17 -1.50
CA ALA A 98 -24.09 -18.49 -2.57
C ALA A 98 -24.85 -19.74 -2.10
N PRO A 99 -26.18 -19.71 -1.96
CA PRO A 99 -26.93 -20.95 -1.79
C PRO A 99 -26.76 -21.77 -3.07
N ASN A 100 -26.20 -22.96 -2.95
CA ASN A 100 -26.10 -23.91 -4.06
C ASN A 100 -27.53 -24.38 -4.43
N PRO A 101 -28.04 -24.16 -5.65
CA PRO A 101 -29.33 -24.68 -6.06
C PRO A 101 -29.31 -26.17 -6.45
N ALA A 102 -28.16 -26.86 -6.35
CA ALA A 102 -28.07 -28.29 -6.69
C ALA A 102 -28.43 -29.25 -5.54
N CYS A 103 -28.88 -28.76 -4.38
CA CYS A 103 -29.56 -29.59 -3.38
C CYS A 103 -31.08 -29.50 -3.58
N SER A 104 -31.55 -30.02 -4.71
CA SER A 104 -32.95 -30.37 -4.90
C SER A 104 -33.03 -31.70 -5.64
N THR A 105 -33.53 -32.70 -4.90
CA THR A 105 -33.93 -34.06 -5.28
C THR A 105 -32.85 -35.13 -5.22
#